data_AF-A0A4Q5QQH3-F1
#
_entry.id   AF-A0A4Q5QQH3-F1
#
_cell.length_a   1.000
_cell.length_b   1.000
_cell.length_c   1.000
_cell.angle_alpha   90.00
_cell.angle_beta   90.00
_cell.angle_gamma   90.00
#
_symmetry.space_group_name_H-M   'P 1'
#
loop_
_entity.id
_entity.type
_entity.pdbx_description
1 polymer ?
#
loop_
_entity_poly.entity_id
_entity_poly.type
_entity_poly.pdbx_seq_one_letter_code
_entity_poly.pdbx_strand_id
1 'polypeptide(L)'
;CYGEGVFVSNPLHYLALIETKPGALDQAAALQDWDLPDIFQHLRHLLEARIGNRGKREFIQVLRLLEAMPLSIVTDAVTEAVRLGAPGFDAVKLIALARIERRPPRLDLAAYPHVPKMDVKTTRAADYAVLAA
;
A
#
# COMPACT_ATOMS: atom_id res chain seq x y z
N CYS A 1 -7.34 -40.05 22.84
CA CYS A 1 -8.27 -38.91 22.75
C CYS A 1 -7.44 -37.64 22.70
N TYR A 2 -7.15 -37.10 21.50
CA TYR A 2 -6.48 -35.81 21.39
C TYR A 2 -7.56 -34.74 21.41
N GLY A 3 -7.51 -33.87 22.41
CA GLY A 3 -8.48 -32.79 22.59
C GLY A 3 -8.39 -31.79 21.44
N GLU A 4 -9.56 -31.32 21.00
CA GLU A 4 -9.69 -30.27 20.00
C GLU A 4 -8.96 -29.01 20.49
N GLY A 5 -7.82 -28.73 19.86
CA GLY A 5 -7.16 -27.45 19.98
C GLY A 5 -8.06 -26.40 19.35
N VAL A 6 -8.55 -25.47 20.17
CA VAL A 6 -9.31 -24.30 19.70
C VAL A 6 -8.44 -23.56 18.68
N PHE A 7 -8.76 -23.73 17.40
CA PHE A 7 -8.12 -22.99 16.31
C PHE A 7 -8.60 -21.54 16.38
N VAL A 8 -7.91 -20.70 17.14
CA VAL A 8 -8.02 -19.25 17.00
C VAL A 8 -7.30 -18.89 15.70
N SER A 9 -8.04 -18.93 14.60
CA SER A 9 -7.55 -18.59 13.26
C SER A 9 -7.28 -17.09 13.19
N ASN A 10 -6.09 -16.64 13.56
CA ASN A 10 -5.66 -15.28 13.27
C ASN A 10 -5.31 -15.20 11.77
N PRO A 11 -6.03 -14.38 10.97
CA PRO A 11 -5.83 -14.21 9.53
C PRO A 11 -4.38 -13.93 9.14
N LEU A 12 -3.63 -13.22 10.00
CA LEU A 12 -2.24 -12.84 9.77
C LEU A 12 -1.31 -14.05 9.61
N HIS A 13 -1.59 -15.17 10.29
CA HIS A 13 -0.74 -16.36 10.21
C HIS A 13 -0.73 -17.02 8.83
N TYR A 14 -1.77 -16.78 8.01
CA TYR A 14 -1.90 -17.39 6.69
C TYR A 14 -1.28 -16.55 5.57
N LEU A 15 -0.93 -15.28 5.84
CA LEU A 15 -0.47 -14.36 4.78
C LEU A 15 0.87 -14.78 4.17
N ALA A 16 1.82 -15.27 4.96
CA ALA A 16 3.08 -15.79 4.45
C ALA A 16 2.88 -16.99 3.52
N LEU A 17 1.91 -17.86 3.81
CA LEU A 17 1.56 -18.98 2.95
C LEU A 17 0.90 -18.49 1.65
N ILE A 18 -0.02 -17.53 1.74
CA ILE A 18 -0.75 -16.98 0.59
C ILE A 18 0.17 -16.18 -0.33
N GLU A 19 1.22 -15.55 0.18
CA GLU A 19 2.21 -14.86 -0.66
C GLU A 19 2.92 -15.81 -1.64
N THR A 20 3.10 -17.09 -1.27
CA THR A 20 3.68 -18.11 -2.18
C THR A 20 2.72 -18.50 -3.31
N LYS A 21 1.41 -18.40 -3.06
CA LYS A 21 0.35 -18.69 -4.05
C LYS A 21 -0.72 -17.59 -4.01
N PRO A 22 -0.46 -16.42 -4.61
CA PRO A 22 -1.37 -15.26 -4.55
C PRO A 22 -2.77 -15.53 -5.09
N GLY A 23 -2.91 -16.48 -6.02
CA GLY A 23 -4.21 -16.90 -6.56
C GLY A 23 -5.12 -17.59 -5.53
N ALA A 24 -4.60 -18.02 -4.38
CA ALA A 24 -5.38 -18.60 -3.29
C ALA A 24 -5.98 -17.53 -2.36
N LEU A 25 -5.68 -16.24 -2.56
CA LEU A 25 -6.21 -15.14 -1.74
C LEU A 25 -7.74 -15.19 -1.63
N ASP A 26 -8.43 -15.39 -2.76
CA ASP A 26 -9.90 -15.45 -2.83
C ASP A 26 -10.49 -16.72 -2.22
N GLN A 27 -9.66 -17.78 -2.11
CA GLN A 27 -10.05 -19.09 -1.59
C GLN A 27 -9.72 -19.26 -0.11
N ALA A 28 -9.01 -18.30 0.49
CA ALA A 28 -8.59 -18.36 1.88
C ALA A 28 -9.78 -18.03 2.79
N ALA A 29 -10.48 -19.07 3.27
CA ALA A 29 -11.62 -18.92 4.18
C ALA A 29 -11.29 -18.09 5.43
N ALA A 30 -10.07 -18.20 5.96
CA ALA A 30 -9.60 -17.41 7.10
C ALA A 30 -9.53 -15.89 6.82
N LEU A 31 -9.56 -15.46 5.55
CA LEU A 31 -9.54 -14.05 5.15
C LEU A 31 -10.90 -13.51 4.72
N GLN A 32 -11.92 -14.38 4.54
CA GLN A 32 -13.23 -13.96 4.01
C GLN A 32 -14.03 -13.11 5.00
N ASP A 33 -13.99 -13.45 6.28
CA ASP A 33 -14.69 -12.72 7.36
C ASP A 33 -13.74 -11.79 8.14
N TRP A 34 -12.65 -11.35 7.49
CA TRP A 34 -11.73 -10.42 8.13
C TRP A 34 -12.31 -9.01 8.12
N ASP A 35 -12.61 -8.48 9.30
CA ASP A 35 -13.12 -7.12 9.52
C ASP A 35 -12.04 -6.05 9.23
N LEU A 36 -11.78 -5.84 7.93
CA LEU A 36 -10.89 -4.81 7.42
C LEU A 36 -11.69 -3.59 6.94
N PRO A 37 -11.18 -2.37 7.16
CA PRO A 37 -11.80 -1.17 6.60
C PRO A 37 -11.95 -1.24 5.08
N ASP A 38 -13.06 -0.71 4.55
CA ASP A 38 -13.41 -0.76 3.11
C ASP A 38 -12.31 -0.23 2.18
N ILE A 39 -11.45 0.66 2.67
CA ILE A 39 -10.32 1.21 1.90
C ILE A 39 -9.35 0.11 1.41
N PHE A 40 -9.22 -1.01 2.13
CA PHE A 40 -8.40 -2.15 1.68
C PHE A 40 -9.00 -2.82 0.45
N GLN A 41 -10.33 -2.97 0.39
CA GLN A 41 -10.97 -3.48 -0.81
C GLN A 41 -10.80 -2.51 -1.98
N HIS A 42 -10.94 -1.21 -1.73
CA HIS A 42 -10.69 -0.21 -2.78
C HIS A 42 -9.24 -0.28 -3.31
N LEU A 43 -8.25 -0.35 -2.41
CA LEU A 43 -6.85 -0.54 -2.76
C LEU A 43 -6.63 -1.79 -3.63
N ARG A 44 -7.23 -2.92 -3.24
CA ARG A 44 -7.15 -4.18 -3.96
C ARG A 44 -7.64 -4.02 -5.40
N HIS A 45 -8.80 -3.41 -5.61
CA HIS A 45 -9.34 -3.15 -6.95
C HIS A 45 -8.42 -2.29 -7.80
N LEU A 46 -7.83 -1.23 -7.21
CA LEU A 46 -6.88 -0.36 -7.92
C LEU A 46 -5.62 -1.12 -8.36
N LEU A 47 -5.07 -1.96 -7.48
CA LEU A 47 -3.89 -2.77 -7.77
C LEU A 47 -4.17 -3.81 -8.87
N GLU A 48 -5.29 -4.52 -8.77
CA GLU A 48 -5.68 -5.51 -9.78
C GLU A 48 -5.96 -4.84 -11.15
N ALA A 49 -6.62 -3.69 -11.17
CA ALA A 49 -6.87 -2.93 -12.40
C ALA A 49 -5.58 -2.43 -13.07
N ARG A 50 -4.57 -2.05 -12.28
CA ARG A 50 -3.33 -1.47 -12.79
C ARG A 50 -2.35 -2.52 -13.32
N ILE A 51 -2.19 -3.65 -12.61
CA ILE A 51 -1.12 -4.63 -12.88
C ILE A 51 -1.59 -6.10 -12.87
N GLY A 52 -2.91 -6.34 -12.90
CA GLY A 52 -3.51 -7.66 -13.02
C GLY A 52 -3.14 -8.59 -11.86
N ASN A 53 -2.72 -9.82 -12.18
CA ASN A 53 -2.36 -10.83 -11.19
C ASN A 53 -1.24 -10.40 -10.22
N ARG A 54 -0.34 -9.49 -10.62
CA ARG A 54 0.67 -8.94 -9.72
C ARG A 54 0.07 -8.04 -8.63
N GLY A 55 -1.10 -7.45 -8.90
CA GLY A 55 -1.83 -6.61 -7.95
C GLY A 55 -2.28 -7.38 -6.72
N LYS A 56 -2.70 -8.64 -6.88
CA LYS A 56 -3.01 -9.53 -5.75
C LYS A 56 -1.82 -9.74 -4.83
N ARG A 57 -0.62 -9.90 -5.41
CA ARG A 57 0.62 -10.07 -4.64
C ARG A 57 0.98 -8.80 -3.87
N GLU A 58 0.91 -7.63 -4.50
CA GLU A 58 1.14 -6.36 -3.80
C GLU A 58 0.11 -6.13 -2.68
N PHE A 59 -1.16 -6.47 -2.93
CA PHE A 59 -2.19 -6.38 -1.91
C PHE A 59 -1.89 -7.29 -0.71
N ILE A 60 -1.46 -8.54 -0.95
CA ILE A 60 -0.98 -9.43 0.12
C ILE A 60 0.17 -8.78 0.88
N GLN A 61 1.16 -8.18 0.20
CA GLN A 61 2.28 -7.49 0.86
C GLN A 61 1.81 -6.34 1.74
N VAL A 62 0.78 -5.58 1.33
CA VAL A 62 0.16 -4.55 2.18
C VAL A 62 -0.51 -5.17 3.40
N LEU A 63 -1.25 -6.28 3.25
CA LEU A 63 -1.83 -7.00 4.38
C LEU A 63 -0.73 -7.48 5.35
N ARG A 64 0.41 -7.92 4.84
CA ARG A 64 1.56 -8.34 5.67
C ARG A 64 2.16 -7.20 6.49
N LEU A 65 1.94 -5.94 6.14
CA LEU A 65 2.33 -4.82 7.02
C LEU A 65 1.62 -4.88 8.37
N LEU A 66 0.42 -5.47 8.43
CA LEU A 66 -0.33 -5.67 9.67
C LEU A 66 0.34 -6.69 10.61
N GLU A 67 1.30 -7.48 10.13
CA GLU A 67 2.15 -8.34 10.99
C GLU A 67 3.11 -7.51 11.86
N ALA A 68 3.49 -6.30 11.41
CA ALA A 68 4.51 -5.46 12.04
C ALA A 68 4.01 -4.09 12.51
N MET A 69 2.85 -3.65 12.02
CA MET A 69 2.29 -2.31 12.27
C MET A 69 0.82 -2.41 12.68
N PRO A 70 0.33 -1.51 13.55
CA PRO A 70 -1.07 -1.52 13.95
C PRO A 70 -2.00 -1.17 12.78
N LEU A 71 -3.21 -1.76 12.78
CA LEU A 71 -4.22 -1.57 11.74
C LEU A 71 -4.53 -0.10 11.45
N SER A 72 -4.59 0.76 12.48
CA SER A 72 -4.83 2.19 12.31
C SER A 72 -3.78 2.87 11.43
N ILE A 73 -2.49 2.61 11.68
CA ILE A 73 -1.39 3.21 10.92
C ILE A 73 -1.42 2.74 9.46
N VAL A 74 -1.66 1.45 9.23
CA VAL A 74 -1.74 0.89 7.88
C VAL A 74 -2.98 1.43 7.15
N THR A 75 -4.14 1.51 7.82
CA THR A 75 -5.37 2.07 7.26
C THR A 75 -5.19 3.52 6.80
N ASP A 76 -4.59 4.35 7.66
CA ASP A 76 -4.30 5.73 7.31
C ASP A 76 -3.30 5.80 6.13
N ALA A 77 -2.36 4.84 6.04
CA ALA A 77 -1.30 4.85 5.02
C ALA A 77 -1.86 4.43 3.66
N VAL A 78 -2.75 3.44 3.66
CA VAL A 78 -3.53 3.04 2.49
C VAL A 78 -4.40 4.21 2.01
N THR A 79 -5.12 4.86 2.93
CA THR A 79 -5.97 6.02 2.60
C THR A 79 -5.18 7.13 1.92
N GLU A 80 -4.01 7.46 2.48
CA GLU A 80 -3.13 8.49 1.92
C GLU A 80 -2.52 8.08 0.58
N ALA A 81 -2.08 6.82 0.44
CA ALA A 81 -1.54 6.30 -0.82
C ALA A 81 -2.57 6.36 -1.95
N VAL A 82 -3.82 5.99 -1.66
CA VAL A 82 -4.96 6.11 -2.59
C VAL A 82 -5.19 7.58 -2.94
N ARG A 83 -5.24 8.47 -1.95
CA ARG A 83 -5.44 9.92 -2.16
C ARG A 83 -4.36 10.55 -3.05
N LEU A 84 -3.12 10.09 -2.93
CA LEU A 84 -1.98 10.54 -3.74
C LEU A 84 -1.92 9.88 -5.13
N GLY A 85 -2.83 8.96 -5.47
CA GLY A 85 -2.80 8.21 -6.73
C GLY A 85 -1.64 7.21 -6.82
N ALA A 86 -1.04 6.84 -5.68
CA ALA A 86 0.09 5.92 -5.59
C ALA A 86 -0.27 4.65 -4.78
N PRO A 87 -1.21 3.81 -5.23
CA PRO A 87 -1.74 2.67 -4.46
C PRO A 87 -0.77 1.46 -4.36
N GLY A 88 0.52 1.64 -4.61
CA GLY A 88 1.51 0.55 -4.60
C GLY A 88 1.98 0.19 -3.19
N PHE A 89 2.46 -1.04 -3.01
CA PHE A 89 2.99 -1.51 -1.72
C PHE A 89 4.07 -0.57 -1.13
N ASP A 90 5.05 -0.18 -1.93
CA ASP A 90 6.15 0.66 -1.47
C ASP A 90 5.67 2.03 -0.95
N ALA A 91 4.67 2.62 -1.61
CA ALA A 91 4.10 3.90 -1.18
C ALA A 91 3.40 3.77 0.18
N VAL A 92 2.57 2.73 0.35
CA VAL A 92 1.90 2.44 1.62
C VAL A 92 2.92 2.22 2.73
N LYS A 93 3.95 1.40 2.48
CA LYS A 93 5.02 1.11 3.43
C LYS A 93 5.77 2.38 3.85
N LEU A 94 6.15 3.23 2.89
CA LEU A 94 6.87 4.47 3.17
C LEU A 94 6.03 5.46 3.98
N ILE A 95 4.74 5.62 3.66
CA ILE A 95 3.83 6.48 4.42
C ILE A 95 3.65 5.96 5.85
N ALA A 96 3.47 4.64 6.01
CA ALA A 96 3.33 4.02 7.33
C ALA A 96 4.60 4.20 8.17
N LEU A 97 5.78 3.96 7.60
CA LEU A 97 7.07 4.18 8.27
C LEU A 97 7.27 5.64 8.67
N ALA A 98 7.02 6.58 7.77
CA ALA A 98 7.16 8.01 8.05
C ALA A 98 6.29 8.45 9.24
N ARG A 99 5.08 7.88 9.37
CA ARG A 99 4.21 8.14 10.52
C ARG A 99 4.74 7.56 11.82
N ILE A 100 5.21 6.32 11.80
CA ILE A 100 5.80 5.67 13.00
C ILE A 100 7.02 6.45 13.48
N GLU A 101 7.89 6.85 12.55
CA GLU A 101 9.09 7.64 12.84
C GLU A 101 8.77 9.09 13.24
N ARG A 102 7.50 9.53 13.11
CA ARG A 102 7.07 10.93 13.26
C ARG A 102 7.93 11.88 12.43
N ARG A 103 8.38 11.41 11.26
CA ARG A 103 9.31 12.14 10.40
C ARG A 103 8.53 13.24 9.69
N PRO A 104 8.75 14.53 10.00
CA PRO A 104 8.10 15.59 9.25
C PRO A 104 8.56 15.52 7.78
N PRO A 105 7.68 15.77 6.80
CA PRO A 105 8.07 15.90 5.40
C PRO A 105 8.98 17.13 5.29
N ARG A 106 10.29 16.92 5.33
CA ARG A 106 11.29 17.98 5.23
C ARG A 106 11.81 18.03 3.80
N LEU A 107 11.21 18.90 3.00
CA LEU A 107 11.90 19.51 1.86
C LEU A 107 11.88 21.02 2.08
N ASP A 108 12.85 21.50 2.85
CA ASP A 108 13.06 22.93 3.04
C ASP A 108 14.11 23.42 2.05
N LEU A 109 13.65 23.99 0.93
CA LEU A 109 14.55 24.57 -0.08
C LEU A 109 15.29 25.80 0.45
N ALA A 110 14.76 26.49 1.47
CA ALA A 110 15.42 27.64 2.08
C ALA A 110 16.64 27.23 2.93
N ALA A 111 16.71 25.97 3.38
CA ALA A 111 17.88 25.42 4.06
C ALA A 111 19.10 25.21 3.14
N TYR A 112 18.94 25.35 1.81
CA TYR A 112 20.00 25.11 0.83
C TYR A 112 20.27 26.35 -0.04
N PRO A 113 21.08 27.33 0.43
CA PRO A 113 21.31 28.59 -0.28
C PRO A 113 21.99 28.45 -1.65
N HIS A 114 22.68 27.33 -1.87
CA HIS A 114 23.36 27.02 -3.12
C HIS A 114 22.46 26.32 -4.13
N VAL A 115 21.24 25.92 -3.75
CA VAL A 115 20.27 25.34 -4.68
C VAL A 115 19.66 26.47 -5.49
N PRO A 116 19.76 26.45 -6.85
CA PRO A 116 19.15 27.45 -7.69
C PRO A 116 17.63 27.51 -7.43
N LYS A 117 17.07 28.71 -7.30
CA LYS A 117 15.61 28.87 -7.24
C LYS A 117 15.02 28.38 -8.56
N MET A 118 14.19 27.35 -8.50
CA MET A 118 13.58 26.77 -9.69
C MET A 118 12.40 27.65 -10.12
N ASP A 119 12.55 28.41 -11.20
CA ASP A 119 11.41 29.03 -11.90
C ASP A 119 10.85 28.01 -12.90
N VAL A 120 9.98 27.13 -12.40
CA VAL A 120 9.33 26.13 -13.23
C VAL A 120 8.05 26.73 -13.80
N LYS A 121 8.05 27.01 -15.10
CA LYS A 121 6.82 27.40 -15.81
C LYS A 121 5.81 26.25 -15.74
N THR A 122 4.52 26.59 -15.57
CA THR A 122 3.44 25.61 -15.64
C THR A 122 3.51 24.82 -16.93
N THR A 123 3.58 23.49 -16.82
CA THR A 123 3.64 22.56 -17.94
C THR A 123 2.43 22.77 -18.86
N ARG A 124 2.67 23.11 -20.14
CA ARG A 124 1.62 23.14 -21.17
C ARG A 124 1.64 21.80 -21.90
N ALA A 125 0.51 21.11 -21.94
CA ALA A 125 0.41 19.82 -22.62
C ALA A 125 0.81 19.87 -24.11
N ALA A 126 0.60 21.03 -24.77
CA ALA A 126 0.99 21.25 -26.16
C ALA A 126 2.50 21.13 -26.41
N ASP A 127 3.34 21.47 -25.43
CA ASP A 127 4.81 21.41 -25.59
C ASP A 127 5.31 19.96 -25.71
N TYR A 128 4.50 18.97 -25.29
CA TYR A 128 4.78 17.54 -25.39
C TYR A 128 4.25 16.90 -26.67
N ALA A 129 3.55 17.65 -27.54
CA ALA A 129 2.98 17.11 -28.77
C ALA A 129 4.04 16.48 -29.70
N VAL A 130 5.30 16.92 -29.60
CA VAL A 130 6.43 16.36 -30.35
C VAL A 130 6.77 14.91 -29.97
N LEU A 131 6.39 14.47 -28.77
CA LEU A 131 6.63 13.10 -28.28
C LEU A 131 5.51 12.12 -28.66
N ALA A 132 4.42 12.63 -29.26
CA ALA A 132 3.28 11.83 -29.69
C ALA A 132 3.29 11.51 -31.20
N ALA A 133 4.38 11.85 -31.90
CA ALA A 133 4.63 11.52 -33.31
C ALA A 133 5.58 10.32 -33.43
#